data_AF-A0A528X6Y3-F1
#
_entry.id   AF-A0A528X6Y3-F1
#
_cell.length_a   1.000
_cell.length_b   1.000
_cell.length_c   1.000
_cell.angle_alpha   90.00
_cell.angle_beta   90.00
_cell.angle_gamma   90.00
#
_symmetry.space_group_name_H-M   'P 1'
#
loop_
_entity.id
_entity.type
_entity.pdbx_description
1 polymer ?
#
loop_
_entity_poly.entity_id
_entity_poly.type
_entity_poly.pdbx_seq_one_letter_code
_entity_poly.pdbx_strand_id
1 'polypeptide(L)' 'MRKILSTHPLHPRAIAMLAGAGKLAVASALDAKTLTAEARDVDIVIVRAPLPPELF' A
#
# COMPACT_ATOMS: atom_id res chain seq x y z
N MET A 1 15.16 1.55 3.24
CA MET A 1 14.31 2.30 2.27
C MET A 1 12.87 2.11 2.68
N ARG A 2 12.07 3.18 2.72
CA ARG A 2 10.66 3.10 3.10
C ARG A 2 9.85 2.30 2.06
N LYS A 3 8.97 1.41 2.50
CA LYS A 3 8.03 0.67 1.64
C LYS A 3 6.64 1.27 1.76
N ILE A 4 6.00 1.45 0.61
CA ILE A 4 4.66 2.00 0.49
C ILE A 4 3.80 0.94 -0.19
N LEU A 5 2.71 0.52 0.47
CA LEU A 5 1.72 -0.36 -0.13
C LEU A 5 0.50 0.47 -0.55
N SER A 6 0.05 0.31 -1.78
CA SER A 6 -1.25 0.83 -2.20
C SER A 6 -2.21 -0.30 -2.51
N THR A 7 -3.43 -0.21 -2.00
CA THR A 7 -4.50 -1.17 -2.34
C THR A 7 -4.82 -1.19 -3.83
N HIS A 8 -4.50 -0.13 -4.58
CA HIS A 8 -4.84 -0.04 -5.99
C HIS A 8 -3.76 0.69 -6.79
N PRO A 9 -3.72 0.53 -8.13
CA PRO A 9 -2.86 1.34 -8.98
C PRO A 9 -3.11 2.83 -8.77
N LEU A 10 -2.03 3.59 -8.56
CA LEU A 10 -2.11 5.04 -8.42
C LEU A 10 -1.97 5.71 -9.79
N HIS A 11 -2.51 6.93 -9.89
CA HIS A 11 -2.30 7.76 -11.07
C HIS A 11 -0.78 7.99 -11.29
N PRO A 12 -0.26 7.98 -12.53
CA PRO A 12 1.18 8.10 -12.80
C PRO A 12 1.85 9.32 -12.14
N ARG A 13 1.15 10.45 -12.09
CA ARG A 13 1.61 11.66 -11.38
C ARG A 13 1.85 11.40 -9.88
N ALA A 14 0.98 10.65 -9.22
CA ALA A 14 1.16 10.30 -7.81
C ALA A 14 2.33 9.33 -7.60
N ILE A 15 2.50 8.35 -8.51
CA ILE A 15 3.66 7.45 -8.50
C ILE A 15 4.96 8.27 -8.61
N ALA A 16 5.02 9.24 -9.52
CA ALA A 16 6.19 10.12 -9.69
C ALA A 16 6.48 10.95 -8.43
N MET A 17 5.45 11.46 -7.75
CA MET A 17 5.62 12.17 -6.47
C MET A 17 6.16 11.25 -5.36
N LEU A 18 5.75 9.99 -5.33
CA LEU A 18 6.16 9.01 -4.32
C LEU A 18 7.53 8.37 -4.60
N ALA A 19 8.06 8.50 -5.81
CA ALA A 19 9.35 7.90 -6.20
C ALA A 19 10.52 8.34 -5.29
N GLY A 20 10.47 9.56 -4.75
CA GLY A 20 11.45 10.06 -3.78
C GLY A 20 11.14 9.70 -2.31
N ALA A 21 9.93 9.22 -2.01
CA ALA A 21 9.47 8.94 -0.65
C ALA A 21 9.70 7.47 -0.23
N GLY A 22 9.66 6.53 -1.18
CA GLY A 22 9.85 5.12 -0.92
C GLY A 22 9.55 4.23 -2.12
N LYS A 23 9.74 2.91 -1.94
CA LYS A 23 9.38 1.91 -2.95
C LYS A 23 7.88 1.62 -2.86
N LEU A 24 7.15 1.96 -3.92
CA LEU A 24 5.72 1.68 -4.06
C LEU A 24 5.49 0.25 -4.57
N ALA A 25 4.57 -0.46 -3.92
CA ALA A 25 3.98 -1.72 -4.38
C ALA A 25 2.45 -1.60 -4.41
N VAL A 26 1.80 -2.33 -5.32
CA VAL A 26 0.34 -2.45 -5.36
C VAL A 26 -0.05 -3.81 -4.80
N ALA A 27 -1.08 -3.84 -3.95
CA ALA A 27 -1.54 -5.05 -3.31
C ALA A 27 -2.00 -6.09 -4.34
N SER A 28 -1.69 -7.37 -4.09
CA SER A 28 -2.03 -8.44 -5.03
C SER A 28 -3.51 -8.84 -4.97
N ALA A 29 -4.14 -8.67 -3.81
CA ALA A 29 -5.57 -8.84 -3.58
C ALA A 29 -6.06 -7.91 -2.47
N LEU A 30 -7.39 -7.76 -2.37
CA LEU A 30 -8.05 -6.85 -1.44
C LEU A 30 -8.69 -7.54 -0.23
N ASP A 31 -8.53 -8.86 -0.10
CA ASP A 31 -9.03 -9.58 1.06
C ASP A 31 -8.19 -9.27 2.31
N ALA A 32 -8.82 -9.35 3.48
CA ALA A 32 -8.19 -9.00 4.75
C ALA A 32 -6.87 -9.74 5.00
N LYS A 33 -6.82 -11.04 4.67
CA LYS A 33 -5.64 -11.87 4.88
C LYS A 33 -4.47 -11.38 4.05
N THR A 34 -4.70 -11.07 2.78
CA THR A 34 -3.65 -10.54 1.89
C THR A 34 -3.19 -9.15 2.34
N LEU A 35 -4.11 -8.23 2.64
CA LEU A 35 -3.77 -6.87 3.05
C LEU A 35 -2.95 -6.86 4.35
N THR A 36 -3.34 -7.65 5.36
CA THR A 36 -2.58 -7.76 6.61
C THR A 36 -1.20 -8.37 6.41
N ALA A 37 -1.09 -9.39 5.54
CA ALA A 37 0.20 -10.02 5.27
C ALA A 37 1.17 -9.08 4.52
N GLU A 38 0.68 -8.39 3.48
CA GLU A 38 1.51 -7.51 2.65
C GLU A 38 1.85 -6.19 3.35
N ALA A 39 1.00 -5.71 4.26
CA ALA A 39 1.24 -4.49 5.03
C ALA A 39 2.16 -4.71 6.25
N ARG A 40 2.48 -5.95 6.62
CA ARG A 40 3.27 -6.24 7.84
C ARG A 40 4.61 -5.51 7.90
N ASP A 41 5.28 -5.37 6.75
CA ASP A 41 6.64 -4.81 6.67
C ASP A 41 6.68 -3.47 5.94
N VAL A 42 5.58 -2.72 5.89
CA VAL A 42 5.49 -1.44 5.17
C VAL A 42 5.36 -0.27 6.14
N ASP A 43 5.94 0.86 5.76
CA ASP A 43 5.90 2.08 6.56
C ASP A 43 4.60 2.88 6.32
N ILE A 44 3.99 2.72 5.14
CA ILE A 44 2.82 3.49 4.69
C ILE A 44 1.86 2.58 3.93
N VAL A 45 0.57 2.71 4.24
CA VAL A 45 -0.54 2.10 3.49
C VAL A 45 -1.42 3.19 2.86
N ILE A 46 -1.61 3.15 1.54
CA ILE A 46 -2.50 4.04 0.78
C ILE A 46 -3.76 3.27 0.39
N VAL A 47 -4.91 3.72 0.88
CA VAL A 47 -6.16 2.97 0.79
C VAL A 47 -7.20 3.62 -0.11
N ARG A 48 -7.84 2.78 -0.92
CA ARG A 48 -9.14 3.05 -1.57
C ARG A 48 -10.16 1.91 -1.36
N ALA A 49 -9.77 0.87 -0.61
CA ALA A 49 -10.62 -0.22 -0.15
C ALA A 49 -10.95 -0.03 1.36
N PRO A 50 -11.97 -0.72 1.89
CA PRO A 50 -12.13 -0.86 3.34
C PRO A 50 -10.87 -1.47 3.97
N LEU A 51 -10.37 -0.89 5.07
CA LEU A 51 -9.24 -1.47 5.81
C LEU A 51 -9.73 -2.52 6.80
N PRO A 52 -9.09 -3.71 6.86
CA PRO A 52 -9.30 -4.65 7.94
C PRO A 52 -8.86 -4.05 9.29
N PRO A 53 -9.62 -4.27 10.39
CA PRO A 53 -9.30 -3.73 11.71
C PRO A 53 -7.89 -4.09 12.21
N GLU A 54 -7.34 -5.23 11.79
CA GLU A 54 -6.04 -5.76 12.20
C GLU A 54 -4.83 -4.93 11.71
N LEU A 55 -5.07 -3.88 10.91
CA LEU A 55 -4.04 -2.95 10.44
C LEU A 55 -3.84 -1.73 11.35
N PHE A 56 -4.71 -1.53 12.34
CA PHE A 56 -4.63 -0.46 13.35
C PHE A 56 -4.18 -1.03 14.70
#